data_AF-A0AAD5S6N5-F1
#
_entry.id   AF-A0AAD5S6N5-F1
#
_cell.length_a   1.000
_cell.length_b   1.000
_cell.length_c   1.000
_cell.angle_alpha   90.00
_cell.angle_beta   90.00
_cell.angle_gamma   90.00
#
_symmetry.space_group_name_H-M   'P 1'
#
loop_
_entity.id
_entity.type
_entity.pdbx_description
1 polymer ?
#
loop_
_entity_poly.entity_id
_entity_poly.type
_entity_poly.pdbx_seq_one_letter_code
_entity_poly.pdbx_strand_id
1 'polypeptide(L)'
;MLVKAVIASAFLASGALANTAYGQCGGQGWGGDKTCPSGYTCVANGQYYSQCLPGSSGGGSGTTTTRANTTVRTTTTTRANTTTRTPTTSTRTTSAPAAQGTPGNTTRYWDCCKPSCSWPGKGSSSPARTCAKDGTTFLSDANAKNSCDGGSSYTCNSYQPFAVNDSLSYGFAAAKIAGLSESDWCCACYELTFTSGPVAGKKHVVQILNTGGDLGQGHFDLQIPGGGVGLFNGCSSQWGAPSSGWGAQYGGISSASQCSQLPSQLQSGCNWRFNWFKNADNPSVTFRKVTCPSELTSKSGCSK
;
A
#
# COMPACT_ATOMS: atom_id res chain seq x y z
N MET A 1 -39.23 61.20 -15.26
CA MET A 1 -37.85 60.91 -14.83
C MET A 1 -37.80 59.48 -14.33
N LEU A 2 -37.31 58.53 -15.15
CA LEU A 2 -37.10 57.13 -14.74
C LEU A 2 -35.60 56.91 -14.55
N VAL A 3 -35.19 56.60 -13.32
CA VAL A 3 -33.82 56.22 -12.98
C VAL A 3 -33.69 54.71 -13.23
N LYS A 4 -32.89 54.31 -14.22
CA LYS A 4 -32.55 52.90 -14.47
C LYS A 4 -31.39 52.50 -13.56
N ALA A 5 -31.65 51.56 -12.64
CA ALA A 5 -30.62 50.90 -11.86
C ALA A 5 -29.85 49.89 -12.73
N VAL A 6 -28.52 49.95 -12.71
CA VAL A 6 -27.63 48.96 -13.32
C VAL A 6 -27.15 48.03 -12.20
N ILE A 7 -27.51 46.75 -12.28
CA ILE A 7 -27.02 45.70 -11.39
C ILE A 7 -25.75 45.10 -12.03
N ALA A 8 -24.61 45.27 -11.38
CA ALA A 8 -23.36 44.61 -11.76
C ALA A 8 -23.33 43.20 -11.15
N SER A 9 -23.35 42.17 -12.01
CA SER A 9 -23.17 40.78 -11.60
C SER A 9 -21.67 40.46 -11.49
N ALA A 10 -21.19 40.17 -10.28
CA ALA A 10 -19.85 39.65 -10.06
C ALA A 10 -19.82 38.15 -10.39
N PHE A 11 -19.03 37.77 -11.39
CA PHE A 11 -18.70 36.37 -11.65
C PHE A 11 -17.66 35.89 -10.63
N LEU A 12 -18.05 34.93 -9.78
CA LEU A 12 -17.12 34.17 -8.95
C LEU A 12 -16.37 33.18 -9.86
N ALA A 13 -15.09 33.44 -10.10
CA ALA A 13 -14.20 32.48 -10.73
C ALA A 13 -13.93 31.33 -9.76
N SER A 14 -14.32 30.11 -10.13
CA SER A 14 -13.89 28.89 -9.44
C SER A 14 -12.39 28.71 -9.66
N GLY A 15 -11.57 29.08 -8.67
CA GLY A 15 -10.16 28.72 -8.65
C GLY A 15 -10.06 27.20 -8.56
N ALA A 16 -9.46 26.56 -9.56
CA ALA A 16 -9.06 25.16 -9.47
C ALA A 16 -8.03 25.04 -8.34
N LEU A 17 -8.42 24.42 -7.22
CA LEU A 17 -7.50 24.15 -6.14
C LEU A 17 -6.53 23.06 -6.63
N ALA A 18 -5.24 23.33 -6.51
CA ALA A 18 -4.25 22.27 -6.68
C ALA A 18 -4.49 21.20 -5.61
N ASN A 19 -4.29 19.94 -5.99
CA ASN A 19 -4.30 18.80 -5.10
C ASN A 19 -3.25 18.96 -3.98
N THR A 20 -3.31 18.15 -2.93
CA THR A 20 -2.32 18.16 -1.86
C THR A 20 -1.01 17.50 -2.28
N ALA A 21 0.08 17.84 -1.59
CA ALA A 21 1.34 17.12 -1.73
C ALA A 21 1.10 15.63 -1.44
N TYR A 22 1.62 14.73 -2.30
CA TYR A 22 1.37 13.29 -2.22
C TYR A 22 -0.10 12.84 -2.39
N GLY A 23 -1.00 13.74 -2.82
CA GLY A 23 -2.38 13.41 -3.19
C GLY A 23 -2.50 12.69 -4.54
N GLN A 24 -3.63 12.02 -4.77
CA GLN A 24 -3.91 11.33 -6.05
C GLN A 24 -4.25 12.35 -7.13
N CYS A 25 -3.40 12.50 -8.12
CA CYS A 25 -3.54 13.47 -9.21
C CYS A 25 -3.96 12.84 -10.55
N GLY A 26 -4.21 11.53 -10.58
CA GLY A 26 -4.55 10.83 -11.81
C GLY A 26 -4.88 9.36 -11.61
N GLY A 27 -5.13 8.69 -12.73
CA GLY A 27 -5.61 7.30 -12.79
C GLY A 27 -6.93 7.17 -13.55
N GLN A 28 -7.13 6.02 -14.20
CA GLN A 28 -8.41 5.70 -14.86
C GLN A 28 -9.56 5.75 -13.85
N GLY A 29 -10.59 6.54 -14.18
CA GLY A 29 -11.75 6.79 -13.31
C GLY A 29 -11.57 7.91 -12.28
N TRP A 30 -10.39 8.55 -12.21
CA TRP A 30 -10.17 9.67 -11.29
C TRP A 30 -10.89 10.95 -11.76
N GLY A 31 -11.84 11.41 -10.95
CA GLY A 31 -12.61 12.64 -11.18
C GLY A 31 -12.17 13.85 -10.34
N GLY A 32 -11.17 13.70 -9.46
CA GLY A 32 -10.66 14.79 -8.61
C GLY A 32 -9.56 15.62 -9.26
N ASP A 33 -8.96 16.51 -8.47
CA ASP A 33 -7.96 17.47 -8.96
C ASP A 33 -6.71 16.77 -9.52
N LYS A 34 -6.30 17.17 -10.73
CA LYS A 34 -5.16 16.59 -11.44
C LYS A 34 -3.88 17.41 -11.31
N THR A 35 -4.00 18.63 -10.80
CA THR A 35 -2.88 19.56 -10.65
C THR A 35 -2.22 19.37 -9.30
N CYS A 36 -0.91 19.16 -9.29
CA CYS A 36 -0.14 19.07 -8.04
C CYS A 36 0.26 20.45 -7.52
N PRO A 37 0.51 20.61 -6.21
CA PRO A 37 0.95 21.88 -5.66
C PRO A 37 2.37 22.21 -6.15
N SER A 38 2.78 23.48 -6.02
CA SER A 38 4.10 23.92 -6.50
C SER A 38 5.23 23.06 -5.91
N GLY A 39 6.18 22.65 -6.75
CA GLY A 39 7.25 21.72 -6.39
C GLY A 39 6.91 20.23 -6.54
N TYR A 40 5.66 19.89 -6.89
CA TYR A 40 5.21 18.52 -7.09
C TYR A 40 4.75 18.28 -8.53
N THR A 41 5.02 17.08 -9.04
CA THR A 41 4.61 16.62 -10.37
C THR A 41 3.71 15.40 -10.22
N CYS A 42 2.67 15.30 -11.05
CA CYS A 42 1.82 14.12 -11.06
C CYS A 42 2.56 12.95 -11.69
N VAL A 43 2.96 11.97 -10.89
CA VAL A 43 3.70 10.79 -11.34
C VAL A 43 2.74 9.60 -11.40
N ALA A 44 2.64 8.97 -12.57
CA ALA A 44 1.82 7.78 -12.75
C ALA A 44 2.37 6.60 -11.92
N ASN A 45 1.51 5.93 -11.16
CA ASN A 45 1.84 4.74 -10.39
C ASN A 45 0.79 3.66 -10.69
N GLY A 46 0.81 3.19 -11.93
CA GLY A 46 -0.16 2.25 -12.50
C GLY A 46 -1.27 2.93 -13.32
N GLN A 47 -2.15 2.11 -13.90
CA GLN A 47 -3.22 2.56 -14.81
C GLN A 47 -4.34 3.33 -14.08
N TYR A 48 -4.61 2.98 -12.82
CA TYR A 48 -5.73 3.52 -12.04
C TYR A 48 -5.31 4.55 -10.99
N TYR A 49 -4.01 4.85 -10.87
CA TYR A 49 -3.50 5.73 -9.81
C TYR A 49 -2.28 6.55 -10.28
N SER A 50 -2.24 7.83 -9.92
CA SER A 50 -1.09 8.72 -10.09
C SER A 50 -0.99 9.64 -8.88
N GLN A 51 0.20 9.96 -8.42
CA GLN A 51 0.44 10.67 -7.16
C GLN A 51 1.31 11.92 -7.37
N CYS A 52 1.00 13.00 -6.65
CA CYS A 52 1.85 14.18 -6.61
C CYS A 52 3.16 13.88 -5.87
N LEU A 53 4.27 13.79 -6.58
CA LEU A 53 5.60 13.57 -5.98
C LEU A 53 6.50 14.80 -6.20
N PRO A 54 7.46 15.08 -5.30
CA PRO A 54 8.38 16.20 -5.46
C PRO A 54 9.15 16.08 -6.78
N GLY A 55 9.08 17.11 -7.62
CA GLY A 55 9.89 17.18 -8.84
C GLY A 55 11.31 17.58 -8.48
N SER A 56 12.31 16.75 -8.80
CA SER A 56 13.66 17.27 -8.98
C SER A 56 13.62 18.26 -10.13
N SER A 57 14.02 19.51 -9.87
CA SER A 57 14.19 20.55 -10.87
C SER A 57 15.17 20.08 -11.95
N GLY A 58 14.63 19.58 -13.05
CA GLY A 58 15.35 19.25 -14.27
C GLY A 58 14.51 19.70 -15.46
N GLY A 59 14.82 20.88 -15.99
CA GLY A 59 14.19 21.43 -17.18
C GLY A 59 14.44 20.53 -18.40
N GLY A 60 13.39 20.30 -19.18
CA GLY A 60 13.44 19.54 -20.42
C GLY A 60 12.15 19.73 -21.22
N SER A 61 12.16 20.77 -22.04
CA SER A 61 11.12 21.15 -23.00
C SER A 61 11.15 20.25 -24.24
N GLY A 62 9.97 19.99 -24.81
CA GLY A 62 9.77 19.45 -26.17
C GLY A 62 9.48 17.94 -26.23
N THR A 63 8.56 17.41 -27.04
CA THR A 63 7.76 18.01 -28.12
C THR A 63 6.59 17.07 -28.42
N THR A 64 5.42 17.66 -28.59
CA THR A 64 4.19 17.05 -29.11
C THR A 64 4.43 16.43 -30.49
N THR A 65 4.16 15.13 -30.67
CA THR A 65 3.97 14.57 -32.01
C THR A 65 2.65 13.81 -32.04
N THR A 66 1.63 14.49 -32.56
CA THR A 66 0.39 13.90 -33.06
C THR A 66 0.68 13.12 -34.34
N ARG A 67 0.21 11.87 -34.43
CA ARG A 67 -0.11 11.28 -35.74
C ARG A 67 -1.39 10.44 -35.66
N ALA A 68 -2.16 10.64 -36.72
CA ALA A 68 -3.55 10.35 -36.90
C ALA A 68 -3.81 8.93 -37.44
N ASN A 69 -4.98 8.40 -37.04
CA ASN A 69 -6.03 7.83 -37.88
C ASN A 69 -5.67 6.64 -38.81
N THR A 70 -6.26 5.48 -38.55
CA THR A 70 -6.60 4.52 -39.60
C THR A 70 -7.94 3.86 -39.29
N THR A 71 -8.90 4.13 -40.17
CA THR A 71 -10.26 3.61 -40.20
C THR A 71 -10.23 2.21 -40.81
N VAL A 72 -10.83 1.20 -40.18
CA VAL A 72 -11.18 -0.07 -40.85
C VAL A 72 -12.66 -0.40 -40.63
N ARG A 73 -13.32 -0.24 -41.77
CA ARG A 73 -14.66 -0.57 -42.24
C ARG A 73 -15.32 -1.86 -41.73
N THR A 74 -16.61 -1.67 -41.46
CA THR A 74 -17.74 -2.59 -41.26
C THR A 74 -17.93 -3.61 -42.40
N THR A 75 -18.25 -4.86 -42.05
CA THR A 75 -19.05 -5.75 -42.89
C THR A 75 -20.15 -6.40 -42.08
N THR A 76 -21.37 -6.04 -42.44
CA THR A 76 -22.65 -6.64 -42.06
C THR A 76 -22.91 -7.90 -42.89
N THR A 77 -23.31 -8.99 -42.24
CA THR A 77 -24.09 -10.07 -42.87
C THR A 77 -25.15 -10.58 -41.89
N THR A 78 -26.40 -10.26 -42.20
CA THR A 78 -27.64 -10.83 -41.66
C THR A 78 -27.92 -12.20 -42.27
N ARG A 79 -28.32 -13.20 -41.46
CA ARG A 79 -29.58 -13.95 -41.65
C ARG A 79 -29.86 -14.91 -40.47
N ALA A 80 -31.12 -14.93 -40.06
CA ALA A 80 -31.74 -15.85 -39.11
C ALA A 80 -31.96 -17.25 -39.71
N ASN A 81 -31.99 -18.31 -38.88
CA ASN A 81 -33.20 -19.14 -38.73
C ASN A 81 -33.15 -20.16 -37.57
N THR A 82 -34.32 -20.27 -36.94
CA THR A 82 -34.99 -21.47 -36.39
C THR A 82 -34.51 -22.17 -35.10
N THR A 83 -35.48 -22.18 -34.18
CA THR A 83 -35.70 -22.99 -32.98
C THR A 83 -35.60 -24.51 -33.17
N THR A 84 -34.99 -25.18 -32.20
CA THR A 84 -35.45 -26.49 -31.68
C THR A 84 -35.08 -26.62 -30.21
N ARG A 85 -36.11 -26.91 -29.39
CA ARG A 85 -36.09 -27.02 -27.94
C ARG A 85 -36.05 -28.51 -27.58
N THR A 86 -35.05 -28.95 -26.81
CA THR A 86 -35.03 -30.30 -26.22
C THR A 86 -34.43 -30.22 -24.81
N PRO A 87 -35.00 -30.92 -23.80
CA PRO A 87 -34.70 -30.68 -22.41
C PRO A 87 -33.52 -31.55 -21.94
N THR A 88 -32.56 -30.95 -21.24
CA THR A 88 -31.49 -31.71 -20.58
C THR A 88 -31.28 -31.17 -19.17
N THR A 89 -31.86 -31.91 -18.23
CA THR A 89 -31.41 -32.25 -16.88
C THR A 89 -30.40 -31.29 -16.23
N SER A 90 -30.92 -30.53 -15.24
CA SER A 90 -30.14 -29.75 -14.28
C SER A 90 -29.23 -30.65 -13.45
N THR A 91 -27.98 -30.81 -13.87
CA THR A 91 -26.91 -31.25 -12.99
C THR A 91 -26.47 -30.06 -12.15
N ARG A 92 -26.90 -30.04 -10.90
CA ARG A 92 -26.39 -29.17 -9.84
C ARG A 92 -24.87 -29.33 -9.77
N THR A 93 -24.15 -28.41 -10.40
CA THR A 93 -22.71 -28.26 -10.20
C THR A 93 -22.55 -27.80 -8.75
N THR A 94 -22.28 -28.73 -7.85
CA THR A 94 -21.74 -28.39 -6.54
C THR A 94 -20.44 -27.66 -6.81
N SER A 95 -20.47 -26.34 -6.65
CA SER A 95 -19.28 -25.52 -6.53
C SER A 95 -18.34 -26.23 -5.57
N ALA A 96 -17.16 -26.62 -6.06
CA ALA A 96 -16.07 -27.05 -5.20
C ALA A 96 -15.94 -26.02 -4.07
N PRO A 97 -15.73 -26.44 -2.80
CA PRO A 97 -15.48 -25.48 -1.73
C PRO A 97 -14.36 -24.55 -2.18
N ALA A 98 -14.61 -23.24 -2.18
CA ALA A 98 -13.56 -22.27 -2.36
C ALA A 98 -12.47 -22.65 -1.36
N ALA A 99 -11.25 -22.93 -1.84
CA ALA A 99 -10.14 -23.38 -1.00
C ALA A 99 -10.06 -22.49 0.25
N GLN A 100 -10.48 -23.03 1.39
CA GLN A 100 -10.55 -22.28 2.64
C GLN A 100 -9.12 -21.92 3.04
N GLY A 101 -8.79 -20.63 2.97
CA GLY A 101 -7.47 -20.16 3.39
C GLY A 101 -7.23 -20.49 4.87
N THR A 102 -5.96 -20.62 5.25
CA THR A 102 -5.58 -20.93 6.63
C THR A 102 -6.00 -19.78 7.55
N PRO A 103 -6.68 -20.03 8.69
CA PRO A 103 -7.03 -18.97 9.64
C PRO A 103 -5.79 -18.29 10.20
N GLY A 104 -5.86 -16.98 10.41
CA GLY A 104 -4.81 -16.22 11.08
C GLY A 104 -5.34 -14.96 11.75
N ASN A 105 -4.49 -14.36 12.55
CA ASN A 105 -4.76 -13.09 13.24
C ASN A 105 -3.79 -12.01 12.75
N THR A 106 -4.20 -10.75 12.95
CA THR A 106 -3.34 -9.60 12.62
C THR A 106 -3.16 -8.67 13.80
N THR A 107 -2.01 -8.01 13.83
CA THR A 107 -1.79 -6.77 14.59
C THR A 107 -1.24 -5.70 13.65
N ARG A 108 -0.79 -4.59 14.21
CA ARG A 108 -0.18 -3.48 13.49
C ARG A 108 1.03 -2.99 14.27
N TYR A 109 2.10 -2.66 13.56
CA TYR A 109 3.30 -2.10 14.17
C TYR A 109 4.10 -1.23 13.19
N TRP A 110 4.95 -0.38 13.75
CA TRP A 110 6.05 0.27 13.04
C TRP A 110 7.08 0.72 14.08
N ASP A 111 8.14 -0.07 14.23
CA ASP A 111 9.19 0.12 15.25
C ASP A 111 10.46 0.79 14.68
N CYS A 112 10.51 0.98 13.35
CA CYS A 112 11.65 1.46 12.58
C CYS A 112 12.90 0.57 12.61
N CYS A 113 12.81 -0.63 13.18
CA CYS A 113 13.92 -1.57 13.28
C CYS A 113 14.33 -2.11 11.91
N LYS A 114 15.55 -2.60 11.80
CA LYS A 114 15.96 -3.47 10.69
C LYS A 114 15.08 -4.73 10.69
N PRO A 115 14.34 -5.03 9.60
CA PRO A 115 13.54 -6.26 9.52
C PRO A 115 14.42 -7.51 9.53
N SER A 116 14.01 -8.59 10.19
CA SER A 116 14.84 -9.80 10.36
C SER A 116 15.20 -10.50 9.04
N CYS A 117 14.36 -10.45 8.01
CA CYS A 117 14.65 -11.00 6.68
C CYS A 117 15.67 -10.16 5.89
N SER A 118 16.15 -9.05 6.46
CA SER A 118 17.23 -8.23 5.90
C SER A 118 18.62 -8.74 6.28
N TRP A 119 18.70 -9.79 7.11
CA TRP A 119 19.96 -10.47 7.40
C TRP A 119 20.27 -11.54 6.34
N PRO A 120 21.54 -11.72 5.95
CA PRO A 120 21.96 -12.86 5.13
C PRO A 120 21.59 -14.21 5.77
N GLY A 121 21.34 -15.22 4.94
CA GLY A 121 21.10 -16.59 5.39
C GLY A 121 19.71 -16.86 5.99
N LYS A 122 18.76 -15.93 5.86
CA LYS A 122 17.39 -16.04 6.41
C LYS A 122 16.36 -16.68 5.47
N GLY A 123 16.80 -17.36 4.40
CA GLY A 123 15.92 -18.14 3.50
C GLY A 123 15.63 -17.53 2.13
N SER A 124 16.07 -16.30 1.86
CA SER A 124 16.11 -15.74 0.50
C SER A 124 17.54 -15.68 -0.03
N SER A 125 17.70 -15.76 -1.35
CA SER A 125 18.97 -15.58 -2.06
C SER A 125 19.49 -14.14 -2.00
N SER A 126 18.63 -13.16 -1.72
CA SER A 126 19.00 -11.75 -1.57
C SER A 126 18.20 -11.17 -0.41
N PRO A 127 18.83 -10.75 0.71
CA PRO A 127 18.10 -10.22 1.86
C PRO A 127 17.26 -8.99 1.50
N ALA A 128 16.21 -8.75 2.28
CA ALA A 128 15.45 -7.51 2.17
C ALA A 128 16.36 -6.29 2.37
N ARG A 129 16.20 -5.27 1.53
CA ARG A 129 16.94 -4.02 1.64
C ARG A 129 16.60 -3.32 2.95
N THR A 130 17.56 -2.60 3.49
CA THR A 130 17.36 -1.67 4.60
C THR A 130 17.79 -0.28 4.18
N CYS A 131 17.37 0.70 4.96
CA CYS A 131 17.64 2.09 4.68
C CYS A 131 18.49 2.72 5.78
N ALA A 132 19.24 3.75 5.39
CA ALA A 132 19.86 4.68 6.32
C ALA A 132 18.79 5.44 7.12
N LYS A 133 19.23 6.32 8.02
CA LYS A 133 18.35 7.10 8.90
C LYS A 133 17.27 7.90 8.15
N ASP A 134 17.56 8.38 6.95
CA ASP A 134 16.59 9.09 6.09
C ASP A 134 15.40 8.22 5.60
N GLY A 135 15.49 6.90 5.78
CA GLY A 135 14.48 5.92 5.36
C GLY A 135 14.37 5.70 3.85
N THR A 136 15.29 6.24 3.04
CA THR A 136 15.25 6.16 1.57
C THR A 136 16.56 5.71 0.93
N THR A 137 17.72 6.06 1.52
CA THR A 137 19.02 5.65 1.02
C THR A 137 19.25 4.18 1.38
N PHE A 138 19.26 3.30 0.38
CA PHE A 138 19.54 1.89 0.61
C PHE A 138 20.95 1.67 1.14
N LEU A 139 21.07 0.82 2.15
CA LEU A 139 22.36 0.37 2.65
C LEU A 139 22.83 -0.83 1.81
N SER A 140 24.07 -0.77 1.33
CA SER A 140 24.70 -1.87 0.59
C SER A 140 25.15 -3.01 1.50
N ASP A 141 25.45 -2.71 2.78
CA ASP A 141 25.87 -3.70 3.75
C ASP A 141 24.67 -4.34 4.46
N ALA A 142 24.31 -5.55 4.02
CA ALA A 142 23.27 -6.36 4.67
C ALA A 142 23.64 -6.77 6.12
N ASN A 143 24.90 -6.65 6.53
CA ASN A 143 25.34 -6.87 7.91
C ASN A 143 25.30 -5.62 8.79
N ALA A 144 24.93 -4.47 8.23
CA ALA A 144 24.79 -3.23 9.00
C ALA A 144 23.88 -3.45 10.22
N LYS A 145 24.37 -3.03 11.39
CA LYS A 145 23.73 -3.29 12.68
C LYS A 145 22.31 -2.72 12.72
N ASN A 146 21.39 -3.47 13.33
CA ASN A 146 20.01 -3.08 13.55
C ASN A 146 19.93 -1.78 14.35
N SER A 147 19.10 -0.82 13.90
CA SER A 147 18.84 0.44 14.60
C SER A 147 18.32 0.25 16.02
N CYS A 148 17.55 -0.81 16.27
CA CYS A 148 17.02 -1.14 17.59
C CYS A 148 18.06 -1.74 18.55
N ASP A 149 19.24 -2.07 18.03
CA ASP A 149 20.42 -2.48 18.80
C ASP A 149 21.51 -1.39 18.80
N GLY A 150 21.13 -0.14 18.53
CA GLY A 150 22.06 1.01 18.44
C GLY A 150 22.85 1.10 17.13
N GLY A 151 22.39 0.44 16.07
CA GLY A 151 22.97 0.51 14.73
C GLY A 151 22.40 1.61 13.84
N SER A 152 22.74 1.55 12.55
CA SER A 152 22.36 2.56 11.54
C SER A 152 21.42 2.01 10.44
N SER A 153 20.96 0.77 10.58
CA SER A 153 20.11 0.08 9.60
C SER A 153 18.66 0.08 10.06
N TYR A 154 17.79 0.73 9.29
CA TYR A 154 16.37 0.94 9.61
C TYR A 154 15.47 0.26 8.57
N THR A 155 14.19 0.07 8.92
CA THR A 155 13.15 -0.23 7.92
C THR A 155 13.07 0.91 6.89
N CYS A 156 12.78 0.58 5.63
CA CYS A 156 12.66 1.59 4.57
C CYS A 156 11.27 2.22 4.55
N ASN A 157 11.18 3.52 4.21
CA ASN A 157 9.91 4.22 4.02
C ASN A 157 9.05 3.53 2.95
N SER A 158 9.65 2.84 1.98
CA SER A 158 8.92 2.07 0.97
C SER A 158 8.17 0.85 1.53
N TYR A 159 8.39 0.44 2.78
CA TYR A 159 7.70 -0.71 3.39
C TYR A 159 6.34 -0.36 4.02
N GLN A 160 5.80 0.79 3.65
CA GLN A 160 4.45 1.21 3.99
C GLN A 160 3.39 0.48 3.15
N PRO A 161 2.17 0.31 3.68
CA PRO A 161 1.05 -0.27 2.94
C PRO A 161 0.43 0.76 2.00
N PHE A 162 -0.14 0.30 0.90
CA PHE A 162 -0.80 1.14 -0.10
C PHE A 162 -1.99 0.44 -0.73
N ALA A 163 -3.06 1.20 -0.98
CA ALA A 163 -4.25 0.69 -1.66
C ALA A 163 -3.98 0.56 -3.16
N VAL A 164 -4.36 -0.58 -3.75
CA VAL A 164 -4.39 -0.78 -5.20
C VAL A 164 -5.75 -0.33 -5.75
N ASN A 165 -6.80 -0.68 -5.03
CA ASN A 165 -8.18 -0.23 -5.24
C ASN A 165 -8.98 -0.43 -3.93
N ASP A 166 -10.30 -0.21 -3.94
CA ASP A 166 -11.12 -0.30 -2.74
C ASP A 166 -11.17 -1.70 -2.10
N SER A 167 -10.89 -2.76 -2.84
CA SER A 167 -10.94 -4.15 -2.35
C SER A 167 -9.57 -4.80 -2.17
N LEU A 168 -8.50 -4.20 -2.71
CA LEU A 168 -7.14 -4.75 -2.67
C LEU A 168 -6.13 -3.71 -2.19
N SER A 169 -5.28 -4.12 -1.25
CA SER A 169 -4.12 -3.37 -0.76
C SER A 169 -2.87 -4.24 -0.81
N TYR A 170 -1.70 -3.63 -0.95
CA TYR A 170 -0.40 -4.27 -0.83
C TYR A 170 0.40 -3.69 0.33
N GLY A 171 1.28 -4.47 0.92
CA GLY A 171 2.12 -4.04 2.03
C GLY A 171 3.13 -5.07 2.48
N PHE A 172 3.56 -4.93 3.72
CA PHE A 172 4.60 -5.75 4.32
C PHE A 172 4.19 -6.13 5.74
N ALA A 173 4.72 -7.24 6.25
CA ALA A 173 4.40 -7.71 7.58
C ALA A 173 5.56 -8.44 8.24
N ALA A 174 5.50 -8.54 9.57
CA ALA A 174 6.15 -9.62 10.30
C ALA A 174 5.22 -10.84 10.32
N ALA A 175 5.77 -12.06 10.37
CA ALA A 175 4.94 -13.26 10.47
C ALA A 175 5.48 -14.27 11.50
N LYS A 176 4.55 -15.08 12.01
CA LYS A 176 4.81 -16.32 12.74
C LYS A 176 3.79 -17.36 12.31
N ILE A 177 4.16 -18.25 11.40
CA ILE A 177 3.23 -19.19 10.76
C ILE A 177 3.43 -20.60 11.32
N ALA A 178 2.34 -21.28 11.68
CA ALA A 178 2.38 -22.64 12.22
C ALA A 178 3.09 -23.61 11.26
N GLY A 179 4.00 -24.43 11.79
CA GLY A 179 4.73 -25.44 11.02
C GLY A 179 5.78 -24.89 10.04
N LEU A 180 5.99 -23.58 10.02
CA LEU A 180 7.00 -22.92 9.19
C LEU A 180 8.09 -22.27 10.04
N SER A 181 9.24 -22.02 9.43
CA SER A 181 10.37 -21.32 10.00
C SER A 181 10.61 -19.97 9.33
N GLU A 182 11.54 -19.18 9.87
CA GLU A 182 11.96 -17.92 9.24
C GLU A 182 12.42 -18.11 7.80
N SER A 183 13.12 -19.21 7.52
CA SER A 183 13.55 -19.54 6.16
C SER A 183 12.39 -19.81 5.20
N ASP A 184 11.23 -20.20 5.73
CA ASP A 184 10.03 -20.52 4.95
C ASP A 184 9.23 -19.28 4.56
N TRP A 185 9.08 -18.32 5.47
CA TRP A 185 8.29 -17.12 5.22
C TRP A 185 9.11 -15.92 4.74
N CYS A 186 10.41 -15.83 5.04
CA CYS A 186 11.17 -14.65 4.64
C CYS A 186 11.09 -14.41 3.13
N CYS A 187 10.63 -13.20 2.80
CA CYS A 187 10.38 -12.70 1.46
C CYS A 187 9.32 -13.44 0.64
N ALA A 188 8.63 -14.42 1.22
CA ALA A 188 7.41 -14.97 0.66
C ALA A 188 6.26 -13.96 0.77
N CYS A 189 5.28 -14.10 -0.12
CA CYS A 189 4.07 -13.30 -0.09
C CYS A 189 2.85 -14.13 0.26
N TYR A 190 1.92 -13.51 0.97
CA TYR A 190 0.64 -14.10 1.35
C TYR A 190 -0.49 -13.15 1.01
N GLU A 191 -1.54 -13.68 0.40
CA GLU A 191 -2.82 -12.97 0.28
C GLU A 191 -3.61 -13.21 1.56
N LEU A 192 -3.87 -12.14 2.30
CA LEU A 192 -4.74 -12.12 3.47
C LEU A 192 -6.13 -11.67 3.02
N THR A 193 -7.16 -12.46 3.28
CA THR A 193 -8.55 -12.05 3.15
C THR A 193 -9.10 -11.80 4.56
N PHE A 194 -9.47 -10.56 4.86
CA PHE A 194 -10.01 -10.21 6.18
C PHE A 194 -11.36 -10.89 6.40
N THR A 195 -11.56 -11.45 7.59
CA THR A 195 -12.76 -12.18 7.98
C THR A 195 -13.55 -11.47 9.08
N SER A 196 -13.02 -10.40 9.67
CA SER A 196 -13.70 -9.60 10.69
C SER A 196 -13.37 -8.10 10.58
N GLY A 197 -14.06 -7.29 11.38
CA GLY A 197 -13.88 -5.83 11.41
C GLY A 197 -14.45 -5.09 10.19
N PRO A 198 -14.24 -3.77 10.10
CA PRO A 198 -14.81 -2.91 9.05
C PRO A 198 -14.21 -3.16 7.65
N VAL A 199 -13.21 -4.04 7.55
CA VAL A 199 -12.52 -4.41 6.31
C VAL A 199 -12.80 -5.85 5.88
N ALA A 200 -13.72 -6.55 6.55
CA ALA A 200 -14.09 -7.91 6.19
C ALA A 200 -14.42 -8.05 4.69
N GLY A 201 -13.88 -9.09 4.06
CA GLY A 201 -13.98 -9.34 2.62
C GLY A 201 -12.92 -8.63 1.76
N LYS A 202 -12.25 -7.59 2.26
CA LYS A 202 -11.11 -6.98 1.56
C LYS A 202 -9.90 -7.89 1.58
N LYS A 203 -9.00 -7.69 0.61
CA LYS A 203 -7.76 -8.45 0.45
C LYS A 203 -6.54 -7.57 0.65
N HIS A 204 -5.54 -8.12 1.33
CA HIS A 204 -4.26 -7.48 1.53
C HIS A 204 -3.14 -8.47 1.20
N VAL A 205 -2.34 -8.21 0.17
CA VAL A 205 -1.17 -9.04 -0.13
C VAL A 205 0.04 -8.45 0.56
N VAL A 206 0.68 -9.24 1.41
CA VAL A 206 1.85 -8.83 2.19
C VAL A 206 3.07 -9.63 1.80
N GLN A 207 4.22 -8.96 1.71
CA GLN A 207 5.52 -9.62 1.71
C GLN A 207 6.06 -9.67 3.14
N ILE A 208 6.55 -10.83 3.56
CA ILE A 208 7.06 -11.01 4.92
C ILE A 208 8.53 -10.60 4.97
N LEU A 209 8.83 -9.56 5.75
CA LEU A 209 10.19 -9.03 5.91
C LEU A 209 10.73 -9.20 7.33
N ASN A 210 9.90 -9.64 8.27
CA ASN A 210 10.29 -9.80 9.67
C ASN A 210 9.64 -11.04 10.30
N THR A 211 10.18 -11.48 11.43
CA THR A 211 9.58 -12.52 12.27
C THR A 211 8.91 -11.88 13.48
N GLY A 212 7.64 -12.21 13.73
CA GLY A 212 6.89 -11.78 14.92
C GLY A 212 7.15 -12.72 16.10
N GLY A 213 8.29 -12.58 16.77
CA GLY A 213 8.75 -13.51 17.81
C GLY A 213 7.83 -13.64 19.03
N ASP A 214 7.03 -12.61 19.31
CA ASP A 214 6.08 -12.45 20.40
C ASP A 214 4.65 -12.89 20.07
N LEU A 215 4.40 -13.30 18.82
CA LEU A 215 3.06 -13.55 18.31
C LEU A 215 2.67 -15.02 18.42
N GLY A 216 1.38 -15.28 18.62
CA GLY A 216 0.80 -16.62 18.52
C GLY A 216 1.01 -17.25 17.13
N GLN A 217 0.82 -18.56 17.00
CA GLN A 217 0.93 -19.21 15.69
C GLN A 217 -0.16 -18.72 14.72
N GLY A 218 0.19 -18.53 13.45
CA GLY A 218 -0.72 -18.05 12.42
C GLY A 218 -0.96 -16.54 12.46
N HIS A 219 0.08 -15.77 12.76
CA HIS A 219 -0.05 -14.33 13.04
C HIS A 219 0.76 -13.46 12.07
N PHE A 220 0.16 -12.34 11.65
CA PHE A 220 0.76 -11.34 10.77
C PHE A 220 0.73 -9.96 11.44
N ASP A 221 1.89 -9.41 11.76
CA ASP A 221 1.99 -8.03 12.27
C ASP A 221 2.17 -7.07 11.09
N LEU A 222 1.14 -6.30 10.76
CA LEU A 222 1.14 -5.46 9.57
C LEU A 222 2.02 -4.22 9.79
N GLN A 223 2.98 -3.97 8.89
CA GLN A 223 3.80 -2.76 8.95
C GLN A 223 2.96 -1.55 8.58
N ILE A 224 2.56 -0.76 9.58
CA ILE A 224 1.68 0.40 9.44
C ILE A 224 2.28 1.53 10.30
N PRO A 225 2.83 2.61 9.70
CA PRO A 225 3.33 3.73 10.47
C PRO A 225 2.29 4.29 11.44
N GLY A 226 2.71 4.48 12.69
CA GLY A 226 1.80 4.88 13.76
C GLY A 226 0.95 3.74 14.32
N GLY A 227 1.22 2.48 13.95
CA GLY A 227 0.60 1.27 14.51
C GLY A 227 1.09 0.90 15.91
N GLY A 228 2.12 1.58 16.42
CA GLY A 228 2.77 1.28 17.70
C GLY A 228 4.15 0.70 17.46
N VAL A 229 5.10 1.01 18.34
CA VAL A 229 6.49 0.54 18.24
C VAL A 229 6.66 -0.85 18.88
N GLY A 230 5.76 -1.24 19.78
CA GLY A 230 5.82 -2.52 20.46
C GLY A 230 7.00 -2.60 21.44
N LEU A 231 7.70 -3.72 21.45
CA LEU A 231 8.82 -3.98 22.37
C LEU A 231 10.06 -3.13 22.06
N PHE A 232 10.30 -2.82 20.79
CA PHE A 232 11.48 -2.10 20.33
C PHE A 232 11.09 -0.70 19.85
N ASN A 233 12.03 0.25 19.85
CA ASN A 233 11.77 1.60 19.37
C ASN A 233 13.00 2.21 18.68
N GLY A 234 13.24 1.78 17.44
CA GLY A 234 14.20 2.41 16.53
C GLY A 234 13.70 3.76 16.02
N CYS A 235 12.40 4.07 16.16
CA CYS A 235 11.83 5.32 15.69
C CYS A 235 12.32 6.52 16.50
N SER A 236 12.68 6.32 17.77
CA SER A 236 13.30 7.37 18.57
C SER A 236 14.67 7.79 18.00
N SER A 237 15.53 6.82 17.65
CA SER A 237 16.83 7.11 17.05
C SER A 237 16.74 7.57 15.60
N GLN A 238 15.74 7.10 14.83
CA GLN A 238 15.54 7.49 13.43
C GLN A 238 14.93 8.88 13.28
N TRP A 239 13.83 9.13 13.99
CA TRP A 239 12.92 10.24 13.74
C TRP A 239 12.69 11.13 14.97
N GLY A 240 13.36 10.86 16.09
CA GLY A 240 13.12 11.58 17.34
C GLY A 240 11.73 11.29 17.93
N ALA A 241 11.14 10.13 17.62
CA ALA A 241 9.86 9.75 18.19
C ALA A 241 9.94 9.64 19.73
N PRO A 242 8.82 9.85 20.46
CA PRO A 242 8.77 9.63 21.90
C PRO A 242 9.16 8.20 22.29
N SER A 243 9.45 7.96 23.57
CA SER A 243 9.87 6.65 24.08
C SER A 243 8.83 5.55 23.85
N SER A 244 7.54 5.88 23.84
CA SER A 244 6.43 4.97 23.48
C SER A 244 6.07 4.99 21.98
N GLY A 245 6.83 5.68 21.13
CA GLY A 245 6.44 6.00 19.77
C GLY A 245 5.46 7.18 19.68
N TRP A 246 4.87 7.40 18.51
CA TRP A 246 3.97 8.56 18.27
C TRP A 246 2.60 8.47 18.95
N GLY A 247 2.29 7.35 19.62
CA GLY A 247 1.04 7.15 20.34
C GLY A 247 1.24 6.17 21.48
N ALA A 248 0.26 5.30 21.70
CA ALA A 248 0.42 4.18 22.62
C ALA A 248 1.53 3.24 22.13
N GLN A 249 2.31 2.68 23.05
CA GLN A 249 3.40 1.76 22.71
C GLN A 249 2.91 0.59 21.84
N TYR A 250 1.74 0.04 22.18
CA TYR A 250 1.02 -0.95 21.39
C TYR A 250 -0.26 -0.32 20.82
N GLY A 251 -0.50 -0.50 19.52
CA GLY A 251 -1.66 0.07 18.82
C GLY A 251 -1.46 1.52 18.32
N GLY A 252 -0.48 2.23 18.85
CA GLY A 252 0.01 3.50 18.31
C GLY A 252 -0.98 4.65 18.44
N ILE A 253 -1.10 5.46 17.39
CA ILE A 253 -2.02 6.60 17.38
C ILE A 253 -3.48 6.13 17.29
N SER A 254 -4.41 6.97 17.73
CA SER A 254 -5.84 6.64 17.81
C SER A 254 -6.71 7.38 16.79
N SER A 255 -6.19 8.43 16.13
CA SER A 255 -6.92 9.18 15.10
C SER A 255 -6.07 9.58 13.90
N ALA A 256 -6.72 9.78 12.74
CA ALA A 256 -6.04 10.16 11.50
C ALA A 256 -5.32 11.50 11.59
N SER A 257 -5.82 12.46 12.38
CA SER A 257 -5.17 13.76 12.55
C SER A 257 -3.78 13.66 13.19
N GLN A 258 -3.54 12.63 14.00
CA GLN A 258 -2.23 12.35 14.60
C GLN A 258 -1.20 11.86 13.57
N CYS A 259 -1.59 11.49 12.34
CA CYS A 259 -0.61 11.22 11.28
C CYS A 259 0.29 12.42 11.00
N SER A 260 -0.18 13.65 11.26
CA SER A 260 0.64 14.86 11.15
C SER A 260 1.83 14.92 12.11
N GLN A 261 1.82 14.11 13.18
CA GLN A 261 2.91 14.01 14.15
C GLN A 261 4.06 13.11 13.67
N LEU A 262 3.80 12.28 12.65
CA LEU A 262 4.81 11.42 12.03
C LEU A 262 5.62 12.22 10.99
N PRO A 263 6.86 11.80 10.69
CA PRO A 263 7.62 12.32 9.55
C PRO A 263 6.79 12.27 8.27
N SER A 264 6.88 13.29 7.43
CA SER A 264 6.07 13.42 6.19
C SER A 264 6.18 12.18 5.29
N GLN A 265 7.35 11.54 5.28
CA GLN A 265 7.63 10.31 4.55
C GLN A 265 6.76 9.13 4.97
N LEU A 266 6.29 9.11 6.23
CA LEU A 266 5.51 8.02 6.84
C LEU A 266 4.00 8.31 6.90
N GLN A 267 3.58 9.51 6.54
CA GLN A 267 2.18 9.92 6.67
C GLN A 267 1.26 9.19 5.68
N SER A 268 1.77 8.75 4.53
CA SER A 268 0.94 8.03 3.54
C SER A 268 0.47 6.67 4.07
N GLY A 269 1.38 5.84 4.59
CA GLY A 269 1.05 4.58 5.24
C GLY A 269 0.25 4.76 6.53
N CYS A 270 0.52 5.84 7.28
CA CYS A 270 -0.29 6.21 8.43
C CYS A 270 -1.75 6.49 8.04
N ASN A 271 -1.98 7.33 7.01
CA ASN A 271 -3.32 7.66 6.54
C ASN A 271 -4.03 6.44 5.90
N TRP A 272 -3.29 5.53 5.27
CA TRP A 272 -3.84 4.26 4.77
C TRP A 272 -4.57 3.48 5.87
N ARG A 273 -4.05 3.49 7.12
CA ARG A 273 -4.67 2.85 8.29
C ARG A 273 -6.11 3.32 8.50
N PHE A 274 -6.35 4.61 8.42
CA PHE A 274 -7.66 5.20 8.69
C PHE A 274 -8.57 5.21 7.45
N ASN A 275 -7.97 5.29 6.26
CA ASN A 275 -8.70 5.43 5.00
C ASN A 275 -9.13 4.09 4.41
N TRP A 276 -8.18 3.28 3.94
CA TRP A 276 -8.48 2.01 3.28
C TRP A 276 -8.77 0.91 4.29
N PHE A 277 -7.96 0.87 5.35
CA PHE A 277 -8.03 -0.12 6.42
C PHE A 277 -9.08 0.20 7.50
N LYS A 278 -9.75 1.37 7.38
CA LYS A 278 -10.88 1.79 8.23
C LYS A 278 -10.60 1.71 9.73
N ASN A 279 -9.35 1.89 10.12
CA ASN A 279 -8.83 1.75 11.48
C ASN A 279 -9.29 0.43 12.14
N ALA A 280 -9.35 -0.66 11.37
CA ALA A 280 -9.71 -1.96 11.88
C ALA A 280 -8.75 -2.38 13.00
N ASP A 281 -9.31 -2.84 14.12
CA ASP A 281 -8.52 -3.27 15.26
C ASP A 281 -8.32 -4.78 15.20
N ASN A 282 -7.10 -5.18 14.82
CA ASN A 282 -6.64 -6.57 14.79
C ASN A 282 -7.63 -7.53 14.09
N PRO A 283 -8.08 -7.22 12.85
CA PRO A 283 -9.03 -8.09 12.15
C PRO A 283 -8.43 -9.48 11.91
N SER A 284 -9.27 -10.49 12.10
CA SER A 284 -8.94 -11.87 11.72
C SER A 284 -8.85 -12.00 10.20
N VAL A 285 -8.11 -12.99 9.73
CA VAL A 285 -7.91 -13.27 8.32
C VAL A 285 -8.04 -14.76 8.02
N THR A 286 -8.25 -15.06 6.75
CA THR A 286 -7.73 -16.29 6.15
C THR A 286 -6.58 -15.93 5.23
N PHE A 287 -5.56 -16.77 5.13
CA PHE A 287 -4.40 -16.49 4.30
C PHE A 287 -4.01 -17.67 3.42
N ARG A 288 -3.34 -17.36 2.31
CA ARG A 288 -2.66 -18.35 1.46
C ARG A 288 -1.38 -17.76 0.90
N LYS A 289 -0.37 -18.60 0.69
CA LYS A 289 0.86 -18.20 0.00
C LYS A 289 0.54 -17.88 -1.46
N VAL A 290 1.14 -16.82 -2.00
CA VAL A 290 0.99 -16.39 -3.38
C VAL A 290 2.35 -16.01 -3.97
N THR A 291 2.45 -15.94 -5.30
CA THR A 291 3.59 -15.30 -5.96
C THR A 291 3.64 -13.84 -5.56
N CYS A 292 4.83 -13.34 -5.21
CA CYS A 292 4.99 -11.95 -4.84
C CYS A 292 4.73 -11.00 -6.03
N PRO A 293 3.85 -10.01 -5.90
CA PRO A 293 3.72 -8.93 -6.86
C PRO A 293 5.03 -8.14 -7.01
N SER A 294 5.31 -7.70 -8.23
CA SER A 294 6.52 -6.90 -8.54
C SER A 294 6.58 -5.59 -7.75
N GLU A 295 5.43 -5.05 -7.39
CA GLU A 295 5.24 -3.83 -6.61
C GLU A 295 5.77 -3.98 -5.18
N LEU A 296 5.86 -5.21 -4.66
CA LEU A 296 6.46 -5.51 -3.36
C LEU A 296 7.95 -5.86 -3.50
N THR A 297 8.30 -6.76 -4.41
CA THR A 297 9.69 -7.22 -4.58
C THR A 297 10.63 -6.14 -5.11
N SER A 298 10.14 -5.21 -5.94
CA SER A 298 10.94 -4.06 -6.40
C SER A 298 11.32 -3.12 -5.27
N LYS A 299 10.43 -2.97 -4.27
CA LYS A 299 10.68 -2.16 -3.07
C LYS A 299 11.63 -2.87 -2.11
N SER A 300 11.41 -4.16 -1.86
CA SER A 300 12.22 -4.92 -0.90
C SER A 300 13.56 -5.39 -1.45
N GLY A 301 13.68 -5.52 -2.78
CA GLY A 301 14.83 -6.18 -3.41
C GLY A 301 14.94 -7.67 -3.08
N CYS A 302 13.92 -8.26 -2.45
CA CYS A 302 13.94 -9.63 -1.98
C CYS A 302 12.82 -10.44 -2.65
N SER A 303 13.11 -11.69 -2.96
CA SER A 303 12.15 -12.64 -3.52
C SER A 303 12.45 -14.06 -3.04
N LYS A 304 11.46 -14.94 -3.20
CA LYS A 304 11.55 -16.37 -2.92
C LYS A 304 11.12 -17.17 -4.13
#